data_AF-A0A453JRU4-F1
#
_entry.id   AF-A0A453JRU4-F1
#
_cell.length_a   1.000
_cell.length_b   1.000
_cell.length_c   1.000
_cell.angle_alpha   90.00
_cell.angle_beta   90.00
_cell.angle_gamma   90.00
#
_symmetry.space_group_name_H-M   'P 1'
#
loop_
_entity.id
_entity.type
_entity.pdbx_description
1 polymer ?
#
loop_
_entity_poly.entity_id
_entity_poly.type
_entity_poly.pdbx_seq_one_letter_code
_entity_poly.pdbx_strand_id
1 'polypeptide(L)'
;HGADPNKDVHHVFSYLMMTVCGKSLKCMRQLIETGADVNACDYSGPTPFTEAVADGLTDFVKVLLDAGANPNIPNQVALFVLRVVILTPLSP
;
A
#
# COMPACT_ATOMS: atom_id res chain seq x y z
N HIS A 1 24.94 5.57 17.97
CA HIS A 1 24.26 5.76 16.68
C HIS A 1 22.78 5.43 16.86
N GLY A 2 22.01 6.39 17.37
CA GLY A 2 20.56 6.27 17.57
C GLY A 2 19.84 6.94 16.41
N ALA A 3 19.78 6.26 15.27
CA ALA A 3 18.93 6.70 14.17
C ALA A 3 17.48 6.51 14.63
N ASP A 4 16.81 7.62 14.93
CA ASP A 4 15.39 7.67 15.21
C ASP A 4 14.66 7.52 13.86
N PRO A 5 14.02 6.36 13.58
CA PRO A 5 13.56 6.01 12.23
C PRO A 5 12.43 6.90 11.69
N ASN A 6 11.95 7.87 12.46
CA ASN A 6 10.75 8.66 12.16
C ASN A 6 10.99 10.17 12.01
N LYS A 7 12.23 10.68 11.97
CA LYS A 7 12.48 12.14 12.04
C LYS A 7 12.73 12.90 10.74
N ASP A 8 12.85 12.27 9.59
CA ASP A 8 12.94 12.99 8.30
C ASP A 8 11.74 12.69 7.40
N VAL A 9 10.72 13.51 7.62
CA VAL A 9 9.33 13.50 7.14
C VAL A 9 9.11 13.68 5.64
N HIS A 10 10.11 13.50 4.76
CA HIS A 10 9.92 13.70 3.31
C HIS A 10 10.70 12.76 2.36
N HIS A 11 11.48 11.79 2.86
CA HIS A 11 12.33 10.94 1.99
C HIS A 11 12.09 9.43 2.08
N VAL A 12 11.14 8.98 2.91
CA VAL A 12 10.54 7.64 2.78
C VAL A 12 9.60 7.65 1.57
N PHE A 13 10.13 7.90 0.38
CA PHE A 13 9.44 7.68 -0.89
C PHE A 13 8.97 6.22 -0.88
N SER A 14 7.70 6.01 -0.54
CA SER A 14 7.10 4.77 -0.05
C SER A 14 7.79 3.51 -0.57
N TYR A 15 8.73 2.94 0.19
CA TYR A 15 9.48 1.74 -0.22
C TYR A 15 8.52 0.59 -0.57
N LEU A 16 7.40 0.48 0.15
CA LEU A 16 6.28 -0.40 -0.17
C LEU A 16 5.67 -0.09 -1.54
N MET A 17 5.44 1.19 -1.88
CA MET A 17 4.94 1.59 -3.21
C MET A 17 5.91 1.16 -4.33
N MET A 18 7.22 1.36 -4.14
CA MET A 18 8.22 0.93 -5.12
C MET A 18 8.20 -0.60 -5.33
N THR A 19 7.76 -1.38 -4.35
CA THR A 19 7.57 -2.82 -4.54
C THR A 19 6.35 -3.16 -5.40
N VAL A 20 5.30 -2.33 -5.36
CA VAL A 20 4.11 -2.45 -6.22
C VAL A 20 4.49 -2.09 -7.65
N CYS A 21 5.13 -0.93 -7.87
CA CYS A 21 5.61 -0.52 -9.20
C CYS A 21 6.63 -1.51 -9.78
N GLY A 22 7.52 -2.03 -8.93
CA GLY A 22 8.51 -3.04 -9.30
C GLY A 22 7.99 -4.48 -9.31
N LYS A 23 6.71 -4.72 -8.96
CA LYS A 23 6.06 -6.03 -8.85
C LYS A 23 6.88 -7.06 -8.07
N SER A 24 7.59 -6.62 -7.01
CA SER A 24 8.39 -7.49 -6.14
C SER A 24 7.69 -7.82 -4.80
N LEU A 25 6.94 -8.92 -4.77
CA LEU A 25 6.31 -9.43 -3.53
C LEU A 25 7.33 -9.77 -2.44
N LYS A 26 8.52 -10.24 -2.84
CA LYS A 26 9.59 -10.60 -1.91
C LYS A 26 10.07 -9.37 -1.15
N CYS A 27 10.37 -8.28 -1.86
CA CYS A 27 10.78 -7.03 -1.23
C CYS A 27 9.66 -6.48 -0.34
N MET A 28 8.40 -6.61 -0.76
CA MET A 28 7.28 -6.14 0.03
C MET A 28 7.19 -6.85 1.39
N ARG A 29 7.28 -8.19 1.39
CA ARG A 29 7.28 -8.98 2.62
C ARG A 29 8.44 -8.62 3.55
N GLN A 30 9.64 -8.46 3.01
CA GLN A 30 10.80 -8.07 3.81
C GLN A 30 10.62 -6.69 4.45
N LEU A 31 10.05 -5.72 3.74
CA LEU A 31 9.78 -4.39 4.30
C LEU A 31 8.72 -4.45 5.40
N ILE A 32 7.65 -5.23 5.19
CA ILE A 32 6.62 -5.45 6.22
C ILE A 32 7.22 -6.10 7.47
N GLU A 33 8.08 -7.11 7.32
CA GLU A 33 8.78 -7.78 8.42
C GLU A 33 9.69 -6.82 9.21
N THR A 34 10.25 -5.79 8.56
CA THR A 34 11.03 -4.74 9.24
C THR A 34 10.19 -3.70 9.98
N GLY A 35 8.86 -3.84 9.99
CA GLY A 35 7.94 -2.90 10.63
C GLY A 35 7.64 -1.65 9.81
N ALA A 36 7.78 -1.73 8.48
CA ALA A 36 7.39 -0.64 7.61
C ALA A 36 5.88 -0.36 7.71
N ASP A 37 5.52 0.91 7.73
CA ASP A 37 4.12 1.32 7.76
C ASP A 37 3.45 1.02 6.42
N VAL A 38 2.56 0.02 6.42
CA VAL A 38 1.79 -0.45 5.26
C VAL A 38 0.83 0.59 4.70
N ASN A 39 0.49 1.59 5.51
CA ASN A 39 -0.42 2.67 5.18
C ASN A 39 0.33 3.94 4.75
N ALA A 40 1.66 3.91 4.72
CA ALA A 40 2.48 5.06 4.35
C ALA A 40 2.19 5.50 2.90
N CYS A 41 1.57 6.66 2.77
CA CYS A 41 1.36 7.37 1.53
C CYS A 41 1.79 8.83 1.69
N ASP A 42 2.07 9.47 0.56
CA ASP A 42 2.33 10.91 0.56
C ASP A 42 1.04 11.69 0.88
N TYR A 43 1.16 12.98 1.20
CA TYR A 43 0.13 13.88 1.76
C TYR A 43 -1.29 13.79 1.13
N SER A 44 -1.41 13.29 -0.10
CA SER A 44 -2.70 12.96 -0.73
C SER A 44 -2.59 11.90 -1.84
N GLY A 45 -1.47 11.16 -1.90
CA GLY A 45 -1.14 10.25 -2.99
C GLY A 45 -1.71 8.83 -2.80
N PRO A 46 -1.56 7.95 -3.81
CA PRO A 46 -1.95 6.55 -3.67
C PRO A 46 -1.20 5.87 -2.52
N THR A 47 -1.91 5.03 -1.78
CA THR A 47 -1.31 4.06 -0.85
C THR A 47 -0.83 2.83 -1.63
N PRO A 48 0.14 2.05 -1.10
CA PRO A 48 0.54 0.78 -1.72
C PRO A 48 -0.65 -0.14 -2.00
N PHE A 49 -1.65 -0.12 -1.10
CA PHE A 49 -2.89 -0.88 -1.27
C PHE A 49 -3.69 -0.39 -2.47
N THR A 50 -3.98 0.91 -2.55
CA THR A 50 -4.80 1.45 -3.64
C THR A 50 -4.13 1.28 -5.01
N GLU A 51 -2.80 1.38 -5.08
CA GLU A 51 -2.05 1.11 -6.31
C GLU A 51 -2.14 -0.36 -6.71
N ALA A 52 -1.91 -1.28 -5.76
CA ALA A 52 -2.01 -2.71 -6.03
C ALA A 52 -3.40 -3.13 -6.50
N VAL A 53 -4.46 -2.51 -5.95
CA VAL A 53 -5.83 -2.76 -6.42
C VAL A 53 -6.06 -2.18 -7.82
N ALA A 54 -5.60 -0.96 -8.09
CA ALA A 54 -5.75 -0.32 -9.40
C ALA A 54 -5.07 -1.13 -10.52
N ASP A 55 -3.90 -1.72 -10.22
CA ASP A 55 -3.14 -2.56 -11.14
C ASP A 55 -3.59 -4.03 -11.17
N GLY A 56 -4.59 -4.42 -10.36
CA GLY A 56 -5.10 -5.80 -10.30
C GLY A 56 -4.11 -6.81 -9.68
N LEU A 57 -3.14 -6.34 -8.90
CA LEU A 57 -2.09 -7.13 -8.26
C LEU A 57 -2.63 -7.88 -7.02
N THR A 58 -3.47 -8.89 -7.27
CA THR A 58 -4.22 -9.62 -6.22
C THR A 58 -3.33 -10.16 -5.10
N ASP A 59 -2.13 -10.67 -5.41
CA ASP A 59 -1.20 -11.16 -4.38
C ASP A 59 -0.64 -10.04 -3.50
N PHE A 60 -0.45 -8.84 -4.06
CA PHE A 60 -0.03 -7.68 -3.28
C PHE A 60 -1.16 -7.21 -2.38
N VAL A 61 -2.38 -7.16 -2.90
CA VAL A 61 -3.58 -6.82 -2.14
C VAL A 61 -3.72 -7.75 -0.92
N LYS A 62 -3.58 -9.07 -1.12
CA LYS A 62 -3.62 -10.05 -0.03
C LYS A 62 -2.56 -9.78 1.03
N VAL A 63 -1.29 -9.64 0.63
CA VAL A 63 -0.19 -9.41 1.58
C VAL A 63 -0.36 -8.08 2.32
N LEU A 64 -0.84 -7.04 1.66
CA LEU A 64 -1.10 -5.75 2.30
C LEU A 64 -2.26 -5.85 3.29
N LEU A 65 -3.34 -6.56 2.97
CA LEU A 65 -4.45 -6.82 3.89
C LEU A 65 -4.01 -7.66 5.10
N ASP A 66 -3.25 -8.73 4.88
CA ASP A 66 -2.70 -9.57 5.94
C ASP A 66 -1.77 -8.77 6.88
N ALA A 67 -1.09 -7.76 6.33
CA ALA A 67 -0.24 -6.85 7.08
C ALA A 67 -1.00 -5.66 7.73
N GLY A 68 -2.33 -5.61 7.61
CA GLY A 68 -3.17 -4.60 8.26
C GLY A 68 -3.33 -3.29 7.49
N ALA A 69 -3.13 -3.30 6.16
CA ALA A 69 -3.41 -2.13 5.33
C ALA A 69 -4.88 -1.74 5.42
N ASN A 70 -5.14 -0.44 5.62
CA ASN A 70 -6.48 0.09 5.75
C ASN A 70 -7.03 0.44 4.35
N PRO A 71 -8.07 -0.27 3.86
CA PRO A 71 -8.65 -0.01 2.54
C PRO A 71 -9.42 1.33 2.49
N ASN A 72 -9.70 1.94 3.63
CA ASN A 72 -10.54 3.15 3.74
C ASN A 72 -9.73 4.45 3.86
N ILE A 73 -8.43 4.43 3.61
CA ILE A 73 -7.63 5.65 3.67
C ILE A 73 -8.12 6.60 2.56
N PRO A 74 -8.65 7.79 2.91
CA PRO A 74 -9.20 8.72 1.94
C PRO A 74 -8.06 9.39 1.16
N ASN A 75 -7.59 8.73 0.10
CA ASN A 75 -6.80 9.37 -0.95
C ASN A 75 -7.66 9.52 -2.23
N GLN A 76 -7.25 10.41 -3.14
CA GLN A 76 -7.96 10.70 -4.39
C GLN A 76 -8.35 9.43 -5.19
N VAL A 77 -7.53 8.38 -5.13
CA VAL A 77 -7.72 7.07 -5.77
C VAL A 77 -8.66 6.14 -4.97
N ALA A 78 -8.66 6.22 -3.64
CA ALA A 78 -9.45 5.34 -2.78
C ALA A 78 -10.96 5.45 -3.01
N LEU A 79 -11.46 6.66 -3.28
CA LEU A 79 -12.88 6.91 -3.61
C LEU A 79 -13.32 6.20 -4.90
N PHE A 80 -12.41 6.04 -5.87
CA PHE A 80 -12.68 5.29 -7.09
C PHE A 80 -12.62 3.78 -6.83
N VAL A 81 -11.59 3.32 -6.11
CA VAL A 81 -11.32 1.89 -5.87
C VAL A 81 -12.39 1.23 -5.00
N LEU A 82 -12.79 1.83 -3.88
CA LEU A 82 -13.87 1.27 -3.06
C LEU A 82 -15.19 1.20 -3.83
N ARG A 83 -15.46 2.17 -4.71
CA ARG A 83 -16.65 2.12 -5.56
C ARG A 83 -16.59 0.96 -6.53
N VAL A 84 -15.42 0.64 -7.09
CA VAL A 84 -15.25 -0.52 -7.97
C VAL A 84 -15.36 -1.82 -7.17
N VAL A 85 -14.63 -1.98 -6.06
CA VAL A 85 -14.63 -3.24 -5.28
C VAL A 85 -15.98 -3.56 -4.64
N ILE A 86 -16.76 -2.55 -4.23
CA ILE A 86 -18.09 -2.75 -3.62
C ILE A 86 -19.19 -2.92 -4.69
N LEU A 87 -19.04 -2.33 -5.89
CA LEU A 87 -20.03 -2.44 -6.98
C LEU A 87 -19.71 -3.50 -8.03
N THR A 88 -18.52 -4.09 -8.03
CA THR A 88 -18.27 -5.36 -8.71
C THR A 88 -18.71 -6.46 -7.77
N PRO A 89 -19.93 -7.03 -7.88
CA PRO A 89 -20.17 -8.31 -7.27
C PRO A 89 -19.09 -9.24 -7.82
N LEU A 90 -18.23 -9.76 -6.94
CA LEU A 90 -17.48 -10.97 -7.22
C LEU A 90 -18.48 -11.95 -7.83
N SER A 91 -18.39 -12.15 -9.13
CA SER A 91 -19.34 -12.97 -9.88
C SER A 91 -18.55 -13.90 -10.77
N PRO A 92 -18.81 -15.20 -10.71
CA PRO A 92 -18.83 -16.09 -9.54
C PRO A 92 -17.48 -16.81 -9.34
#